data_AF-A0A1R3L219-F1
#
_entry.id   AF-A0A1R3L219-F1
#
_cell.length_a   1.000
_cell.length_b   1.000
_cell.length_c   1.000
_cell.angle_alpha   90.00
_cell.angle_beta   90.00
_cell.angle_gamma   90.00
#
_symmetry.space_group_name_H-M   'P 1'
#
loop_
_entity.id
_entity.type
_entity.pdbx_description
1 polymer ?
#
loop_
_entity_poly.entity_id
_entity_poly.type
_entity_poly.pdbx_seq_one_letter_code
_entity_poly.pdbx_strand_id
1 'polypeptide(L)'
;MPFDDSDVYKIIEGASNSLISSPDPKLEELLDSLIAIIKIGQEKDGYITTWRTINPSKPPAPWVKVEKGERWEYMNMSHEEYNAGHMYEAAAVHYWATGKRNFLDIALKNADLFVKTFGDKPGQILAVPGHEIIETGLVKLYQITGKQEYLKLAKFYLDHRGDPNKKEQYGAYAQDHKPVIQQDEAVGHAVRAVYLYAGMTDIAAIYNDASYRTAIDKIWDNMVEKKTYITGGIGAKHDGEAFGDNYELPNLTAYNETCAAIGS
;
A
#
# COMPACT_ATOMS: atom_id res chain seq x y z
N MET A 1 4.87 15.17 -4.49
CA MET A 1 4.80 13.85 -5.15
C MET A 1 3.35 13.43 -5.31
N PRO A 2 3.01 12.48 -6.21
CA PRO A 2 1.64 11.95 -6.32
C PRO A 2 1.13 11.28 -5.03
N PHE A 3 2.03 11.01 -4.08
CA PHE A 3 1.77 10.33 -2.83
C PHE A 3 1.91 11.20 -1.57
N ASP A 4 2.01 12.53 -1.69
CA ASP A 4 2.21 13.43 -0.52
C ASP A 4 1.05 13.37 0.49
N ASP A 5 -0.15 12.99 0.05
CA ASP A 5 -1.30 12.77 0.93
C ASP A 5 -0.96 11.74 2.03
N SER A 6 -0.19 10.71 1.68
CA SER A 6 0.21 9.64 2.59
C SER A 6 1.07 10.12 3.75
N ASP A 7 1.78 11.23 3.62
CA ASP A 7 2.62 11.74 4.71
C ASP A 7 1.76 12.24 5.87
N VAL A 8 0.65 12.92 5.58
CA VAL A 8 -0.31 13.32 6.60
C VAL A 8 -0.97 12.10 7.23
N TYR A 9 -1.30 11.07 6.44
CA TYR A 9 -1.89 9.83 6.95
C TYR A 9 -0.94 9.09 7.90
N LYS A 10 0.33 8.90 7.52
CA LYS A 10 1.35 8.28 8.38
C LYS A 10 1.62 9.08 9.66
N ILE A 11 1.57 10.41 9.60
CA ILE A 11 1.68 11.26 10.80
C ILE A 11 0.48 11.03 11.73
N ILE A 12 -0.74 10.97 11.18
CA ILE A 12 -1.94 10.67 11.97
C ILE A 12 -1.85 9.28 12.59
N GLU A 13 -1.35 8.28 11.86
CA GLU A 13 -1.13 6.92 12.37
C GLU A 13 -0.15 6.92 13.55
N GLY A 14 1.03 7.52 13.39
CA GLY A 14 2.05 7.59 14.45
C GLY A 14 1.56 8.35 15.68
N ALA A 15 0.88 9.48 15.49
CA ALA A 15 0.26 10.24 16.59
C ALA A 15 -0.85 9.44 17.29
N SER A 16 -1.67 8.71 16.54
CA SER A 16 -2.72 7.85 17.10
C SER A 16 -2.14 6.68 17.90
N ASN A 17 -1.05 6.06 17.44
CA ASN A 17 -0.32 5.05 18.21
C ASN A 17 0.21 5.63 19.54
N SER A 18 0.74 6.85 19.53
CA SER A 18 1.20 7.52 20.76
C SER A 18 0.06 7.64 21.78
N LEU A 19 -1.14 8.04 21.34
CA LEU A 19 -2.32 8.20 22.21
C LEU A 19 -2.75 6.91 22.92
N ILE A 20 -2.49 5.72 22.35
CA ILE A 20 -2.79 4.43 23.00
C ILE A 20 -2.02 4.29 24.32
N SER A 21 -0.76 4.71 24.34
CA SER A 21 0.13 4.55 25.50
C SER A 21 0.21 5.81 26.36
N SER A 22 -0.03 6.99 25.77
CA SER A 22 0.12 8.29 26.40
C SER A 22 -1.00 9.24 25.92
N PRO A 23 -2.17 9.23 26.58
CA PRO A 23 -3.27 10.11 26.24
C PRO A 23 -2.87 11.59 26.27
N ASP A 24 -3.20 12.33 25.21
CA ASP A 24 -2.91 13.76 25.06
C ASP A 24 -4.09 14.47 24.37
N PRO A 25 -4.97 15.15 25.13
CA PRO A 25 -6.14 15.83 24.56
C PRO A 25 -5.80 16.92 23.53
N LYS A 26 -4.63 17.55 23.62
CA LYS A 26 -4.23 18.59 22.65
C LYS A 26 -3.82 17.96 21.32
N LEU A 27 -3.11 16.84 21.39
CA LEU A 27 -2.78 16.06 20.20
C LEU A 27 -4.05 15.52 19.53
N GLU A 28 -5.00 15.03 20.32
CA GLU A 28 -6.29 14.56 19.81
C GLU A 28 -7.09 15.67 19.09
N GLU A 29 -7.14 16.88 19.65
CA GLU A 29 -7.77 18.05 19.00
C GLU A 29 -7.05 18.46 17.70
N LEU A 30 -5.72 18.36 17.66
CA LEU A 30 -4.95 18.58 16.45
C LEU A 30 -5.29 17.53 15.38
N LEU A 31 -5.37 16.25 15.75
CA LEU A 31 -5.76 15.18 14.83
C LEU A 31 -7.17 15.40 14.29
N ASP A 32 -8.13 15.75 15.14
CA ASP A 32 -9.50 16.07 14.71
C ASP A 32 -9.52 17.20 13.67
N SER A 33 -8.68 18.22 13.86
CA SER A 33 -8.53 19.35 12.93
C SER A 33 -7.93 18.93 11.59
N LEU A 34 -6.89 18.08 11.60
CA LEU A 34 -6.30 17.54 10.37
C LEU A 34 -7.30 16.65 9.61
N ILE A 35 -7.99 15.75 10.31
CA ILE A 35 -9.02 14.88 9.74
C ILE A 35 -10.17 15.69 9.14
N ALA A 36 -10.57 16.80 9.78
CA ALA A 36 -11.58 17.70 9.24
C ALA A 36 -11.14 18.34 7.91
N ILE A 37 -9.86 18.67 7.74
CA ILE A 37 -9.30 19.17 6.47
C ILE A 37 -9.30 18.07 5.40
N ILE A 38 -8.84 16.87 5.74
CA ILE A 38 -8.86 15.70 4.83
C ILE A 38 -10.28 15.46 4.30
N LYS A 39 -11.28 15.54 5.18
CA LYS A 39 -12.70 15.37 4.83
C LYS A 39 -13.17 16.34 3.74
N ILE A 40 -12.66 17.57 3.71
CA ILE A 40 -13.01 18.57 2.68
C ILE A 40 -12.53 18.12 1.30
N GLY A 41 -11.38 17.44 1.23
CA GLY A 41 -10.82 16.93 -0.01
C GLY A 41 -11.51 15.68 -0.55
N GLN A 42 -12.35 15.00 0.24
CA GLN A 42 -13.04 13.80 -0.21
C GLN A 42 -14.23 14.13 -1.12
N GLU A 43 -14.24 13.56 -2.32
CA GLU A 43 -15.32 13.72 -3.27
C GLU A 43 -16.60 12.99 -2.82
N LYS A 44 -17.73 13.34 -3.46
CA LYS A 44 -19.06 12.86 -3.05
C LYS A 44 -19.19 11.34 -3.05
N ASP A 45 -18.49 10.64 -3.93
CA ASP A 45 -18.51 9.19 -4.05
C ASP A 45 -17.45 8.46 -3.21
N GLY A 46 -16.59 9.20 -2.51
CA GLY A 46 -15.56 8.65 -1.62
C GLY A 46 -14.14 8.77 -2.14
N TYR A 47 -13.94 9.21 -3.38
CA TYR A 47 -12.61 9.39 -3.94
C TYR A 47 -11.81 10.45 -3.16
N ILE A 48 -10.55 10.15 -2.90
CA ILE A 48 -9.61 11.11 -2.30
C ILE A 48 -8.20 10.82 -2.80
N THR A 49 -7.68 11.71 -3.62
CA THR A 49 -6.27 11.85 -3.97
C THR A 49 -6.13 13.28 -4.47
N THR A 50 -5.52 14.12 -3.64
CA THR A 50 -5.66 15.58 -3.72
C THR A 50 -5.23 16.13 -5.06
N TRP A 51 -4.10 15.66 -5.59
CA TRP A 51 -3.56 16.18 -6.85
C TRP A 51 -4.52 15.98 -8.02
N ARG A 52 -5.25 14.84 -8.06
CA ARG A 52 -6.21 14.57 -9.12
C ARG A 52 -7.49 15.37 -8.95
N THR A 53 -7.95 15.59 -7.72
CA THR A 53 -9.12 16.43 -7.45
C THR A 53 -8.83 17.92 -7.69
N ILE A 54 -7.61 18.39 -7.40
CA ILE A 54 -7.19 19.79 -7.60
C ILE A 54 -7.06 20.13 -9.08
N ASN A 55 -6.31 19.32 -9.84
CA ASN A 55 -6.14 19.51 -11.27
C ASN A 55 -5.91 18.14 -11.94
N PRO A 56 -6.99 17.49 -12.42
CA PRO A 56 -6.90 16.13 -12.95
C PRO A 56 -5.97 16.00 -14.15
N SER A 57 -5.71 17.08 -14.89
CA SER A 57 -4.85 17.11 -16.08
C SER A 57 -3.38 17.44 -15.79
N LYS A 58 -3.02 17.79 -14.55
CA LYS A 58 -1.66 18.23 -14.20
C LYS A 58 -1.15 17.51 -12.95
N PRO A 59 -0.50 16.34 -13.10
CA PRO A 59 0.06 15.64 -11.96
C PRO A 59 1.22 16.43 -11.34
N PRO A 60 1.53 16.19 -10.06
CA PRO A 60 2.58 16.91 -9.33
C PRO A 60 3.99 16.43 -9.70
N ALA A 61 4.09 15.35 -10.48
CA ALA A 61 5.36 14.78 -10.89
C ALA A 61 5.37 14.43 -12.39
N PRO A 62 6.47 14.69 -13.12
CA PRO A 62 6.53 14.55 -14.57
C PRO A 62 6.50 13.10 -15.07
N TRP A 63 6.81 12.12 -14.21
CA TRP A 63 6.75 10.69 -14.53
C TRP A 63 5.35 10.10 -14.37
N VAL A 64 4.41 10.82 -13.75
CA VAL A 64 3.00 10.46 -13.78
C VAL A 64 2.43 11.02 -15.07
N LYS A 65 1.95 10.15 -15.94
CA LYS A 65 1.30 10.55 -17.18
C LYS A 65 -0.20 10.71 -16.93
N VAL A 66 -0.82 11.57 -17.72
CA VAL A 66 -2.27 11.76 -17.74
C VAL A 66 -2.66 11.98 -19.20
N GLU A 67 -3.61 11.18 -19.69
CA GLU A 67 -4.10 11.28 -21.06
C GLU A 67 -5.44 12.00 -21.11
N LYS A 68 -6.43 11.52 -20.35
CA LYS A 68 -7.78 12.09 -20.35
C LYS A 68 -8.07 12.91 -19.10
N GLY A 69 -7.25 12.78 -18.05
CA GLY A 69 -7.55 13.38 -16.74
C GLY A 69 -8.60 12.62 -15.97
N GLU A 70 -8.74 11.32 -16.24
CA GLU A 70 -9.67 10.44 -15.54
C GLU A 70 -8.97 9.78 -14.34
N ARG A 71 -9.75 9.34 -13.36
CA ARG A 71 -9.24 8.55 -12.23
C ARG A 71 -8.70 7.22 -12.71
N TRP A 72 -7.72 6.68 -11.99
CA TRP A 72 -7.13 5.36 -12.29
C TRP A 72 -6.41 5.30 -13.64
N GLU A 73 -6.01 6.46 -14.19
CA GLU A 73 -5.04 6.52 -15.28
C GLU A 73 -3.62 6.39 -14.74
N TYR A 74 -2.78 5.61 -15.43
CA TYR A 74 -1.36 5.44 -15.10
C TYR A 74 -1.14 4.99 -13.65
N MET A 75 -1.94 4.01 -13.21
CA MET A 75 -1.95 3.43 -11.85
C MET A 75 -0.58 2.96 -11.35
N ASN A 76 0.34 2.64 -12.26
CA ASN A 76 1.68 2.21 -11.92
C ASN A 76 2.51 3.26 -11.18
N MET A 77 2.21 4.54 -11.41
CA MET A 77 2.91 5.67 -10.79
C MET A 77 1.96 6.70 -10.16
N SER A 78 0.64 6.58 -10.33
CA SER A 78 -0.33 7.54 -9.79
C SER A 78 -0.44 7.51 -8.26
N HIS A 79 -0.10 6.37 -7.64
CA HIS A 79 -0.18 6.13 -6.19
C HIS A 79 -1.58 6.35 -5.58
N GLU A 80 -2.65 6.29 -6.38
CA GLU A 80 -4.02 6.44 -5.85
C GLU A 80 -4.36 5.31 -4.87
N GLU A 81 -3.99 4.06 -5.20
CA GLU A 81 -4.16 2.90 -4.32
C GLU A 81 -3.24 2.98 -3.10
N TYR A 82 -2.00 3.42 -3.28
CA TYR A 82 -1.01 3.56 -2.20
C TYR A 82 -1.45 4.59 -1.16
N ASN A 83 -1.96 5.74 -1.61
CA ASN A 83 -2.52 6.76 -0.74
C ASN A 83 -3.72 6.23 0.04
N ALA A 84 -4.58 5.45 -0.62
CA ALA A 84 -5.72 4.82 0.02
C ALA A 84 -5.28 3.80 1.08
N GLY A 85 -4.29 2.95 0.80
CA GLY A 85 -3.73 2.00 1.77
C GLY A 85 -3.24 2.68 3.04
N HIS A 86 -2.39 3.71 2.92
CA HIS A 86 -1.92 4.49 4.07
C HIS A 86 -3.07 5.16 4.84
N MET A 87 -4.08 5.69 4.13
CA MET A 87 -5.27 6.25 4.77
C MET A 87 -6.02 5.18 5.57
N TYR A 88 -6.14 3.97 5.06
CA TYR A 88 -6.84 2.86 5.72
C TYR A 88 -6.13 2.40 6.98
N GLU A 89 -4.80 2.25 6.94
CA GLU A 89 -4.00 1.90 8.11
C GLU A 89 -4.11 2.99 9.19
N ALA A 90 -3.91 4.25 8.80
CA ALA A 90 -4.00 5.38 9.72
C ALA A 90 -5.39 5.53 10.36
N ALA A 91 -6.46 5.37 9.57
CA ALA A 91 -7.83 5.44 10.06
C ALA A 91 -8.18 4.28 10.99
N ALA A 92 -7.66 3.08 10.73
CA ALA A 92 -7.84 1.93 11.61
C ALA A 92 -7.17 2.15 12.97
N VAL A 93 -5.90 2.58 12.96
CA VAL A 93 -5.17 2.90 14.20
C VAL A 93 -5.82 4.05 14.96
N HIS A 94 -6.24 5.11 14.28
CA HIS A 94 -6.94 6.22 14.91
C HIS A 94 -8.24 5.78 15.59
N TYR A 95 -9.02 4.92 14.93
CA TYR A 95 -10.23 4.35 15.51
C TYR A 95 -9.93 3.49 16.74
N TRP A 96 -8.91 2.64 16.71
CA TRP A 96 -8.53 1.84 17.88
C TRP A 96 -8.03 2.68 19.05
N ALA A 97 -7.29 3.76 18.77
CA ALA A 97 -6.74 4.64 19.80
C ALA A 97 -7.79 5.50 20.49
N THR A 98 -8.79 5.98 19.76
CA THR A 98 -9.72 7.03 20.25
C THR A 98 -11.18 6.58 20.32
N GLY A 99 -11.55 5.51 19.63
CA GLY A 99 -12.95 5.12 19.38
C GLY A 99 -13.71 6.02 18.41
N LYS A 100 -13.09 7.10 17.91
CA LYS A 100 -13.73 8.07 17.01
C LYS A 100 -13.79 7.56 15.58
N ARG A 101 -14.90 7.87 14.91
CA ARG A 101 -15.18 7.43 13.53
C ARG A 101 -14.92 8.50 12.46
N ASN A 102 -14.53 9.71 12.85
CA ASN A 102 -14.32 10.83 11.93
C ASN A 102 -13.34 10.51 10.80
N PHE A 103 -12.22 9.80 11.07
CA PHE A 103 -11.31 9.35 10.02
C PHE A 103 -11.72 8.01 9.41
N LEU A 104 -12.21 7.08 10.23
CA LEU A 104 -12.70 5.78 9.78
C LEU A 104 -13.79 5.90 8.71
N ASP A 105 -14.76 6.79 8.87
CA ASP A 105 -15.86 6.95 7.91
C ASP A 105 -15.38 7.53 6.56
N ILE A 106 -14.29 8.32 6.55
CA ILE A 106 -13.63 8.78 5.32
C ILE A 106 -13.00 7.58 4.62
N ALA A 107 -12.22 6.79 5.34
CA ALA A 107 -11.56 5.59 4.83
C ALA A 107 -12.57 4.56 4.29
N LEU A 108 -13.66 4.28 5.02
CA LEU A 108 -14.68 3.32 4.60
C LEU A 108 -15.41 3.77 3.32
N LYS A 109 -15.70 5.07 3.19
CA LYS A 109 -16.32 5.60 1.98
C LYS A 109 -15.41 5.47 0.76
N ASN A 110 -14.11 5.66 0.96
CA ASN A 110 -13.11 5.44 -0.08
C ASN A 110 -12.96 3.95 -0.43
N ALA A 111 -12.86 3.06 0.58
CA ALA A 111 -12.80 1.61 0.37
C ALA A 111 -14.04 1.08 -0.37
N ASP A 112 -15.22 1.63 -0.09
CA ASP A 112 -16.45 1.30 -0.80
C ASP A 112 -16.44 1.73 -2.27
N LEU A 113 -15.77 2.83 -2.59
CA LEU A 113 -15.52 3.21 -3.99
C LEU A 113 -14.59 2.20 -4.64
N PHE A 114 -13.47 1.86 -4.02
CA PHE A 114 -12.52 0.86 -4.54
C PHE A 114 -13.18 -0.50 -4.80
N VAL A 115 -14.03 -0.99 -3.87
CA VAL A 115 -14.81 -2.24 -4.05
C VAL A 115 -15.75 -2.17 -5.26
N LYS A 116 -16.33 -0.99 -5.55
CA LYS A 116 -17.18 -0.81 -6.74
C LYS A 116 -16.36 -0.70 -8.01
N THR A 117 -15.20 -0.08 -7.94
CA THR A 117 -14.36 0.24 -9.10
C THR A 117 -13.53 -0.94 -9.58
N PHE A 118 -12.96 -1.75 -8.68
CA PHE A 118 -12.00 -2.80 -9.02
C PHE A 118 -12.58 -4.20 -8.78
N GLY A 119 -12.26 -5.12 -9.69
CA GLY A 119 -12.72 -6.50 -9.63
C GLY A 119 -12.95 -7.12 -11.01
N ASP A 120 -13.44 -8.36 -11.01
CA ASP A 120 -13.69 -9.15 -12.23
C ASP A 120 -15.07 -8.92 -12.87
N LYS A 121 -15.93 -8.07 -12.27
CA LYS A 121 -17.30 -7.89 -12.77
C LYS A 121 -17.32 -6.94 -13.97
N PRO A 122 -18.29 -7.09 -14.90
CA PRO A 122 -18.49 -6.14 -15.98
C PRO A 122 -18.57 -4.70 -15.49
N GLY A 123 -17.79 -3.82 -16.11
CA GLY A 123 -17.70 -2.39 -15.74
C GLY A 123 -16.70 -2.07 -14.64
N GLN A 124 -16.05 -3.06 -14.03
CA GLN A 124 -14.93 -2.86 -13.10
C GLN A 124 -13.59 -2.83 -13.84
N ILE A 125 -12.60 -2.22 -13.19
CA ILE A 125 -11.22 -2.12 -13.67
C ILE A 125 -10.45 -3.37 -13.22
N LEU A 126 -9.90 -4.09 -14.20
CA LEU A 126 -9.00 -5.22 -13.99
C LEU A 126 -7.55 -4.73 -13.90
N ALA A 127 -7.20 -4.15 -12.75
CA ALA A 127 -5.86 -3.63 -12.49
C ALA A 127 -5.44 -3.88 -11.03
N VAL A 128 -4.13 -3.74 -10.78
CA VAL A 128 -3.53 -3.92 -9.45
C VAL A 128 -2.71 -2.68 -9.12
N PRO A 129 -2.42 -2.41 -7.84
CA PRO A 129 -1.68 -1.22 -7.42
C PRO A 129 -0.32 -1.11 -8.11
N GLY A 130 0.10 0.12 -8.44
CA GLY A 130 1.48 0.37 -8.85
C GLY A 130 2.48 0.18 -7.72
N HIS A 131 2.08 0.51 -6.50
CA HIS A 131 2.84 0.37 -5.25
C HIS A 131 1.89 -0.23 -4.21
N GLU A 132 2.24 -1.39 -3.70
CA GLU A 132 1.51 -2.24 -2.78
C GLU A 132 1.42 -1.60 -1.39
N ILE A 133 0.29 -1.82 -0.71
CA ILE A 133 -0.03 -1.48 0.69
C ILE A 133 -1.56 -1.44 0.89
N ILE A 134 -2.33 -1.18 -0.17
CA ILE A 134 -3.79 -1.15 -0.08
C ILE A 134 -4.34 -2.50 0.41
N GLU A 135 -3.64 -3.59 0.12
CA GLU A 135 -3.97 -4.95 0.54
C GLU A 135 -4.03 -5.06 2.08
N THR A 136 -2.99 -4.61 2.79
CA THR A 136 -2.93 -4.61 4.26
C THR A 136 -3.95 -3.63 4.85
N GLY A 137 -4.07 -2.43 4.27
CA GLY A 137 -5.06 -1.42 4.68
C GLY A 137 -6.50 -1.95 4.61
N LEU A 138 -6.85 -2.65 3.52
CA LEU A 138 -8.17 -3.28 3.36
C LEU A 138 -8.40 -4.41 4.38
N VAL A 139 -7.37 -5.19 4.71
CA VAL A 139 -7.46 -6.21 5.77
C VAL A 139 -7.74 -5.57 7.14
N LYS A 140 -7.09 -4.44 7.48
CA LYS A 140 -7.38 -3.71 8.72
C LYS A 140 -8.81 -3.18 8.77
N LEU A 141 -9.33 -2.63 7.67
CA LEU A 141 -10.73 -2.21 7.59
C LEU A 141 -11.69 -3.40 7.71
N TYR A 142 -11.35 -4.55 7.13
CA TYR A 142 -12.10 -5.79 7.33
C TYR A 142 -12.13 -6.21 8.80
N GLN A 143 -11.01 -6.16 9.52
CA GLN A 143 -10.96 -6.51 10.95
C GLN A 143 -11.88 -5.61 11.80
N ILE A 144 -12.02 -4.33 11.45
CA ILE A 144 -12.92 -3.40 12.15
C ILE A 144 -14.39 -3.64 11.81
N THR A 145 -14.70 -3.92 10.54
CA THR A 145 -16.08 -3.88 10.03
C THR A 145 -16.72 -5.25 9.83
N GLY A 146 -15.93 -6.32 9.71
CA GLY A 146 -16.36 -7.63 9.24
C GLY A 146 -16.78 -7.68 7.77
N LYS A 147 -16.59 -6.61 7.00
CA LYS A 147 -17.07 -6.51 5.61
C LYS A 147 -16.19 -7.30 4.65
N GLN A 148 -16.71 -8.44 4.19
CA GLN A 148 -15.99 -9.42 3.37
C GLN A 148 -15.52 -8.87 2.02
N GLU A 149 -16.17 -7.83 1.50
CA GLU A 149 -15.80 -7.19 0.24
C GLU A 149 -14.41 -6.55 0.28
N TYR A 150 -13.97 -6.02 1.43
CA TYR A 150 -12.62 -5.46 1.56
C TYR A 150 -11.56 -6.55 1.49
N LEU A 151 -11.79 -7.66 2.18
CA LEU A 151 -10.90 -8.83 2.15
C LEU A 151 -10.82 -9.45 0.75
N LYS A 152 -11.96 -9.55 0.04
CA LYS A 152 -12.01 -10.03 -1.34
C LYS A 152 -11.24 -9.11 -2.29
N LEU A 153 -11.34 -7.79 -2.10
CA LEU A 153 -10.59 -6.83 -2.91
C LEU A 153 -9.08 -6.91 -2.65
N ALA A 154 -8.66 -7.05 -1.40
CA ALA A 154 -7.26 -7.28 -1.06
C ALA A 154 -6.72 -8.53 -1.75
N LYS A 155 -7.46 -9.65 -1.67
CA LYS A 155 -7.09 -10.89 -2.36
C LYS A 155 -7.06 -10.73 -3.88
N PHE A 156 -8.03 -10.02 -4.46
CA PHE A 156 -8.07 -9.72 -5.90
C PHE A 156 -6.79 -9.03 -6.37
N TYR A 157 -6.31 -8.02 -5.65
CA TYR A 157 -5.08 -7.32 -6.04
C TYR A 157 -3.85 -8.24 -6.03
N LEU A 158 -3.76 -9.17 -5.07
CA LEU A 158 -2.69 -10.15 -5.02
C LEU A 158 -2.81 -11.21 -6.14
N ASP A 159 -4.01 -11.77 -6.34
CA ASP A 159 -4.27 -12.83 -7.32
C ASP A 159 -3.96 -12.38 -8.76
N HIS A 160 -4.29 -11.13 -9.07
CA HIS A 160 -4.12 -10.55 -10.40
C HIS A 160 -2.74 -9.94 -10.64
N ARG A 161 -1.88 -9.86 -9.61
CA ARG A 161 -0.51 -9.36 -9.77
C ARG A 161 0.34 -10.40 -10.46
N GLY A 162 0.93 -10.00 -11.59
CA GLY A 162 1.76 -10.86 -12.43
C GLY A 162 0.98 -11.89 -13.28
N ASP A 163 -0.31 -11.69 -13.50
CA ASP A 163 -1.08 -12.49 -14.47
C ASP A 163 -0.46 -12.32 -15.89
N PRO A 164 0.05 -13.40 -16.52
CA PRO A 164 0.68 -13.33 -17.83
C PRO A 164 -0.26 -12.89 -18.96
N ASN A 165 -1.57 -12.91 -18.74
CA ASN A 165 -2.56 -12.43 -19.71
C ASN A 165 -2.75 -10.91 -19.65
N LYS A 166 -2.20 -10.24 -18.64
CA LYS A 166 -2.31 -8.80 -18.46
C LYS A 166 -1.31 -8.07 -19.37
N LYS A 167 -1.79 -7.03 -20.07
CA LYS A 167 -0.99 -6.31 -21.06
C LYS A 167 0.10 -5.41 -20.46
N GLU A 168 -0.10 -4.92 -19.25
CA GLU A 168 0.83 -4.01 -18.58
C GLU A 168 1.36 -4.65 -17.30
N GLN A 169 2.67 -4.89 -17.30
CA GLN A 169 3.47 -5.36 -16.17
C GLN A 169 4.77 -4.54 -16.13
N TYR A 170 5.30 -4.31 -14.93
CA TYR A 170 6.50 -3.50 -14.70
C TYR A 170 7.71 -4.34 -14.24
N GLY A 171 7.56 -5.65 -14.25
CA GLY A 171 8.59 -6.63 -13.95
C GLY A 171 8.94 -6.68 -12.47
N ALA A 172 10.22 -6.92 -12.20
CA ALA A 172 10.71 -7.08 -10.84
C ALA A 172 10.45 -5.83 -9.98
N TYR A 173 10.55 -4.63 -10.56
CA TYR A 173 10.41 -3.35 -9.85
C TYR A 173 9.09 -3.23 -9.05
N ALA A 174 7.99 -3.75 -9.60
CA ALA A 174 6.66 -3.76 -8.97
C ALA A 174 6.17 -5.19 -8.65
N GLN A 175 7.10 -6.14 -8.54
CA GLN A 175 6.83 -7.53 -8.16
C GLN A 175 5.68 -8.16 -8.97
N ASP A 176 5.56 -7.83 -10.26
CA ASP A 176 4.54 -8.37 -11.17
C ASP A 176 5.15 -9.16 -12.34
N HIS A 177 6.42 -9.53 -12.21
CA HIS A 177 7.14 -10.40 -13.15
C HIS A 177 6.63 -11.86 -13.16
N LYS A 178 5.92 -12.28 -12.11
CA LYS A 178 5.29 -13.60 -11.95
C LYS A 178 4.06 -13.48 -11.06
N PRO A 179 3.08 -14.38 -11.16
CA PRO A 179 2.02 -14.52 -10.15
C PRO A 179 2.62 -14.60 -8.76
N VAL A 180 2.05 -13.90 -7.78
CA VAL A 180 2.65 -13.75 -6.44
C VAL A 180 2.93 -15.09 -5.75
N ILE A 181 2.05 -16.09 -5.93
CA ILE A 181 2.21 -17.45 -5.39
C ILE A 181 3.30 -18.28 -6.10
N GLN A 182 3.90 -17.76 -7.17
CA GLN A 182 5.00 -18.37 -7.94
C GLN A 182 6.32 -17.61 -7.76
N GLN A 183 6.34 -16.55 -6.96
CA GLN A 183 7.58 -15.83 -6.62
C GLN A 183 8.34 -16.58 -5.53
N ASP A 184 9.66 -16.56 -5.62
CA ASP A 184 10.58 -17.34 -4.80
C ASP A 184 11.82 -16.56 -4.34
N GLU A 185 11.98 -15.32 -4.78
CA GLU A 185 13.05 -14.42 -4.35
C GLU A 185 12.52 -13.00 -4.11
N ALA A 186 13.17 -12.27 -3.18
CA ALA A 186 12.94 -10.85 -2.99
C ALA A 186 13.65 -10.06 -4.11
N VAL A 187 12.90 -9.30 -4.90
CA VAL A 187 13.39 -8.58 -6.09
C VAL A 187 12.74 -7.21 -6.25
N GLY A 188 13.37 -6.33 -7.02
CA GLY A 188 12.85 -5.00 -7.32
C GLY A 188 12.86 -4.07 -6.13
N HIS A 189 12.00 -3.06 -6.17
CA HIS A 189 11.94 -2.01 -5.14
C HIS A 189 11.66 -2.61 -3.76
N ALA A 190 12.49 -2.29 -2.78
CA ALA A 190 12.50 -2.95 -1.47
C ALA A 190 11.20 -2.74 -0.69
N VAL A 191 10.70 -1.50 -0.59
CA VAL A 191 9.43 -1.18 0.12
C VAL A 191 8.22 -1.86 -0.51
N ARG A 192 8.05 -1.70 -1.84
CA ARG A 192 6.98 -2.37 -2.61
C ARG A 192 6.91 -3.87 -2.31
N ALA A 193 8.07 -4.51 -2.33
CA ALA A 193 8.20 -5.93 -2.04
C ALA A 193 7.71 -6.28 -0.64
N VAL A 194 8.23 -5.64 0.41
CA VAL A 194 7.86 -6.01 1.79
C VAL A 194 6.40 -5.63 2.13
N TYR A 195 5.86 -4.56 1.56
CA TYR A 195 4.43 -4.25 1.67
C TYR A 195 3.55 -5.29 0.96
N LEU A 196 3.95 -5.75 -0.22
CA LEU A 196 3.29 -6.87 -0.90
C LEU A 196 3.32 -8.13 -0.03
N TYR A 197 4.47 -8.48 0.55
CA TYR A 197 4.65 -9.70 1.34
C TYR A 197 3.85 -9.65 2.65
N ALA A 198 3.72 -8.47 3.27
CA ALA A 198 2.81 -8.27 4.40
C ALA A 198 1.35 -8.56 4.02
N GLY A 199 0.88 -8.00 2.89
CA GLY A 199 -0.47 -8.27 2.38
C GLY A 199 -0.69 -9.74 2.03
N MET A 200 0.30 -10.40 1.43
CA MET A 200 0.26 -11.85 1.18
C MET A 200 0.18 -12.65 2.48
N THR A 201 0.87 -12.22 3.53
CA THR A 201 0.89 -12.91 4.83
C THR A 201 -0.47 -12.85 5.50
N ASP A 202 -1.10 -11.67 5.46
CA ASP A 202 -2.46 -11.47 5.96
C ASP A 202 -3.46 -12.40 5.25
N ILE A 203 -3.40 -12.46 3.91
CA ILE A 203 -4.28 -13.33 3.12
C ILE A 203 -4.00 -14.82 3.40
N ALA A 204 -2.72 -15.22 3.49
CA ALA A 204 -2.34 -16.59 3.82
C ALA A 204 -2.93 -17.01 5.18
N ALA A 205 -2.85 -16.15 6.19
CA ALA A 205 -3.37 -16.42 7.52
C ALA A 205 -4.90 -16.45 7.58
N ILE A 206 -5.56 -15.46 6.98
CA ILE A 206 -7.03 -15.32 7.06
C ILE A 206 -7.75 -16.39 6.24
N TYR A 207 -7.25 -16.71 5.05
CA TYR A 207 -7.83 -17.77 4.19
C TYR A 207 -7.29 -19.16 4.50
N ASN A 208 -6.27 -19.28 5.35
CA ASN A 208 -5.52 -20.52 5.55
C ASN A 208 -5.02 -21.11 4.20
N ASP A 209 -4.46 -20.24 3.35
CA ASP A 209 -4.06 -20.59 1.99
C ASP A 209 -2.55 -20.92 1.94
N ALA A 210 -2.26 -22.21 1.76
CA ALA A 210 -0.89 -22.73 1.73
C ALA A 210 -0.08 -22.24 0.52
N SER A 211 -0.72 -21.79 -0.56
CA SER A 211 -0.01 -21.33 -1.77
C SER A 211 0.73 -20.00 -1.51
N TYR A 212 0.06 -19.03 -0.87
CA TYR A 212 0.70 -17.78 -0.44
C TYR A 212 1.78 -18.03 0.59
N ARG A 213 1.48 -18.85 1.62
CA ARG A 213 2.45 -19.17 2.66
C ARG A 213 3.74 -19.78 2.07
N THR A 214 3.60 -20.71 1.14
CA THR A 214 4.76 -21.36 0.49
C THR A 214 5.63 -20.35 -0.28
N ALA A 215 5.02 -19.36 -0.94
CA ALA A 215 5.76 -18.32 -1.64
C ALA A 215 6.48 -17.38 -0.66
N ILE A 216 5.78 -16.92 0.39
CA ILE A 216 6.34 -16.03 1.41
C ILE A 216 7.50 -16.70 2.15
N ASP A 217 7.37 -17.96 2.53
CA ASP A 217 8.44 -18.71 3.22
C ASP A 217 9.73 -18.72 2.35
N LYS A 218 9.60 -18.99 1.04
CA LYS A 218 10.76 -18.96 0.11
C LYS A 218 11.36 -17.57 -0.05
N ILE A 219 10.52 -16.56 -0.21
CA ILE A 219 10.94 -15.16 -0.38
C ILE A 219 11.65 -14.68 0.88
N TRP A 220 11.12 -15.01 2.05
CA TRP A 220 11.73 -14.70 3.35
C TRP A 220 13.10 -15.36 3.48
N ASP A 221 13.22 -16.66 3.19
CA ASP A 221 14.50 -17.38 3.22
C ASP A 221 15.50 -16.76 2.24
N ASN A 222 15.06 -16.37 1.04
CA ASN A 222 15.92 -15.65 0.10
C ASN A 222 16.39 -14.30 0.67
N MET A 223 15.48 -13.50 1.20
CA MET A 223 15.75 -12.16 1.72
C MET A 223 16.73 -12.22 2.90
N VAL A 224 16.42 -13.02 3.91
CA VAL A 224 17.20 -13.08 5.16
C VAL A 224 18.56 -13.74 4.95
N GLU A 225 18.63 -14.84 4.19
CA GLU A 225 19.90 -15.56 4.02
C GLU A 225 20.85 -14.91 3.02
N LYS A 226 20.33 -14.15 2.04
CA LYS A 226 21.12 -13.74 0.87
C LYS A 226 21.09 -12.24 0.57
N LYS A 227 20.10 -11.49 1.05
CA LYS A 227 19.87 -10.09 0.62
C LYS A 227 19.65 -9.08 1.77
N THR A 228 19.86 -9.50 3.01
CA THR A 228 19.74 -8.62 4.19
C THR A 228 21.12 -8.22 4.71
N TYR A 229 21.32 -6.93 4.95
CA TYR A 229 22.55 -6.39 5.53
C TYR A 229 22.66 -6.73 7.02
N ILE A 230 23.88 -6.65 7.57
CA ILE A 230 24.13 -6.92 8.99
C ILE A 230 23.36 -5.99 9.95
N THR A 231 22.94 -4.82 9.46
CA THR A 231 22.12 -3.86 10.20
C THR A 231 20.62 -4.20 10.19
N GLY A 232 20.21 -5.24 9.46
CA GLY A 232 18.81 -5.52 9.13
C GLY A 232 18.28 -4.74 7.93
N GLY A 233 19.09 -3.85 7.33
CA GLY A 233 18.69 -3.09 6.15
C GLY A 233 18.51 -4.00 4.92
N ILE A 234 17.60 -3.60 4.03
CA ILE A 234 17.34 -4.23 2.74
C ILE A 234 17.33 -3.18 1.62
N GLY A 235 17.75 -3.58 0.42
CA GLY A 235 17.92 -2.69 -0.74
C GLY A 235 19.39 -2.33 -0.98
N ALA A 236 19.99 -2.99 -1.98
CA ALA A 236 21.40 -2.86 -2.30
C ALA A 236 21.68 -1.75 -3.34
N LYS A 237 20.67 -1.37 -4.13
CA LYS A 237 20.82 -0.50 -5.30
C LYS A 237 20.03 0.80 -5.12
N HIS A 238 20.69 1.93 -5.35
CA HIS A 238 20.00 3.22 -5.48
C HIS A 238 19.07 3.24 -6.69
N ASP A 239 19.49 2.64 -7.80
CA ASP A 239 18.63 2.51 -8.97
C ASP A 239 17.45 1.60 -8.65
N GLY A 240 16.24 2.13 -8.82
CA GLY A 240 14.99 1.45 -8.48
C GLY A 240 14.78 1.19 -6.98
N GLU A 241 15.64 1.69 -6.09
CA GLU A 241 15.51 1.55 -4.63
C GLU A 241 15.39 0.06 -4.23
N ALA A 242 16.24 -0.76 -4.83
CA ALA A 242 15.93 -2.16 -5.09
C ALA A 242 16.85 -3.18 -4.40
N PHE A 243 16.33 -4.39 -4.24
CA PHE A 243 17.13 -5.59 -3.96
C PHE A 243 18.20 -5.82 -5.03
N GLY A 244 19.36 -6.29 -4.58
CA GLY A 244 20.43 -6.78 -5.44
C GLY A 244 20.26 -8.25 -5.81
N ASP A 245 21.28 -8.77 -6.49
CA ASP A 245 21.47 -10.20 -6.70
C ASP A 245 21.76 -10.89 -5.35
N ASN A 246 21.64 -12.22 -5.30
CA ASN A 246 22.00 -12.98 -4.10
C ASN A 246 23.45 -12.69 -3.69
N TYR A 247 23.64 -12.29 -2.42
CA TYR A 247 24.91 -11.89 -1.81
C TYR A 247 25.52 -10.57 -2.33
N GLU A 248 24.77 -9.78 -3.11
CA GLU A 248 25.16 -8.42 -3.51
C GLU A 248 24.85 -7.42 -2.38
N LEU A 249 25.81 -7.25 -1.46
CA LEU A 249 25.66 -6.39 -0.28
C LEU A 249 26.80 -5.36 -0.18
N PRO A 250 26.93 -4.41 -1.13
CA PRO A 250 27.94 -3.36 -1.07
C PRO A 250 27.67 -2.42 0.11
N ASN A 251 28.70 -2.00 0.85
CA ASN A 251 28.51 -1.16 2.05
C ASN A 251 28.29 0.32 1.72
N LEU A 252 29.20 0.95 0.97
CA LEU A 252 29.20 2.40 0.74
C LEU A 252 28.00 2.86 -0.10
N THR A 253 27.53 2.00 -1.01
CA THR A 253 26.46 2.30 -1.97
C THR A 253 25.15 1.59 -1.62
N ALA A 254 25.04 1.03 -0.40
CA ALA A 254 23.80 0.42 0.05
C ALA A 254 22.68 1.46 0.07
N TYR A 255 21.50 1.10 -0.43
CA TYR A 255 20.34 1.99 -0.37
C TYR A 255 19.72 1.97 1.03
N ASN A 256 19.39 0.78 1.53
CA ASN A 256 18.90 0.54 2.90
C ASN A 256 17.89 1.59 3.38
N GLU A 257 16.82 1.78 2.60
CA GLU A 257 15.79 2.76 2.93
C GLU A 257 15.15 2.45 4.28
N THR A 258 14.96 3.47 5.12
CA THR A 258 14.28 3.32 6.42
C THR A 258 12.87 2.74 6.28
N CYS A 259 12.12 3.11 5.24
CA CYS A 259 10.80 2.54 4.97
C CYS A 259 10.86 1.03 4.74
N ALA A 260 11.91 0.56 4.05
CA ALA A 260 12.07 -0.87 3.77
C ALA A 260 12.38 -1.64 5.05
N ALA A 261 13.17 -1.07 5.95
CA ALA A 261 13.43 -1.65 7.28
C ALA A 261 12.18 -1.66 8.19
N ILE A 262 11.24 -0.72 8.03
CA ILE A 262 9.97 -0.74 8.75
C ILE A 262 9.04 -1.84 8.22
N GLY A 263 9.07 -2.09 6.90
CA GLY A 263 8.21 -3.09 6.28
C GLY A 263 8.72 -4.54 6.39
N SER A 264 10.03 -4.74 6.59
CA SER A 264 10.68 -6.06 6.66
C SER A 264 10.46 -6.82 7.96
#